data_AF-A0A1R1DAT2-F1
#
_entry.id   AF-A0A1R1DAT2-F1
#
_cell.length_a   1.000
_cell.length_b   1.000
_cell.length_c   1.000
_cell.angle_alpha   90.00
_cell.angle_beta   90.00
_cell.angle_gamma   90.00
#
_symmetry.space_group_name_H-M   'P 1'
#
loop_
_entity.id
_entity.type
_entity.pdbx_description
1 polymer ?
#
loop_
_entity_poly.entity_id
_entity_poly.type
_entity_poly.pdbx_seq_one_letter_code
_entity_poly.pdbx_strand_id
1 'polypeptide(L)'
;MLTNCSNHLQIFTEQTPFLSVSRIELFVIPALAVDATGHRVCLRLTSNQGIGWSELFASDTEDTIDLDRWSDLLQSFIGSVPLAPLDHFQYDKTDQDGRIIELFATAAQHILANSADSSTYKTNLEESVLRQRSVSYVSLD
;
A
#
# COMPACT_ATOMS: atom_id res chain seq x y z
N MET A 1 23.30 49.65 -23.08
CA MET A 1 22.35 48.64 -22.57
C MET A 1 22.70 47.30 -23.19
N LEU A 2 23.32 46.40 -22.44
CA LEU A 2 23.42 44.97 -22.77
C LEU A 2 23.28 44.24 -21.44
N THR A 3 22.11 43.63 -21.25
CA THR A 3 21.70 42.95 -20.03
C THR A 3 22.43 41.63 -19.88
N ASN A 4 23.09 41.47 -18.73
CA ASN A 4 23.75 40.26 -18.29
C ASN A 4 22.67 39.25 -17.85
N CYS A 5 22.39 38.25 -18.69
CA CYS A 5 21.51 37.15 -18.32
C CYS A 5 22.35 36.09 -17.58
N SER A 6 22.44 36.21 -16.25
CA SER A 6 22.90 35.13 -15.39
C SER A 6 21.95 33.94 -15.54
N ASN A 7 22.38 32.91 -16.27
CA ASN A 7 21.74 31.60 -16.24
C ASN A 7 22.00 30.97 -14.86
N HIS A 8 21.08 31.23 -13.95
CA HIS A 8 20.96 30.49 -12.69
C HIS A 8 20.50 29.07 -13.05
N LEU A 9 21.46 28.19 -13.36
CA LEU A 9 21.26 26.75 -13.39
C LEU A 9 20.87 26.32 -11.96
N GLN A 10 19.58 26.44 -11.64
CA GLN A 10 19.00 25.68 -10.55
C GLN A 10 19.02 24.23 -11.00
N ILE A 11 20.02 23.50 -10.54
CA ILE A 11 20.04 22.04 -10.53
C ILE A 11 18.87 21.63 -9.63
N PHE A 12 17.68 21.52 -10.21
CA PHE A 12 16.61 20.73 -9.62
C PHE A 12 17.07 19.28 -9.69
N THR A 13 17.74 18.80 -8.65
CA THR A 13 17.66 17.38 -8.33
C THR A 13 16.20 17.13 -7.92
N GLU A 14 15.32 16.89 -8.90
CA GLU A 14 14.07 16.19 -8.65
C GLU A 14 14.46 14.78 -8.19
N GLN A 15 14.77 14.65 -6.90
CA GLN A 15 14.77 13.36 -6.25
C GLN A 15 13.32 12.90 -6.33
N THR A 16 13.04 11.97 -7.25
CA THR A 16 11.76 11.26 -7.23
C THR A 16 11.54 10.79 -5.79
N PRO A 17 10.38 11.13 -5.18
CA PRO A 17 10.11 10.70 -3.82
C PRO A 17 10.22 9.17 -3.81
N PHE A 18 10.98 8.62 -2.86
CA PHE A 18 11.15 7.18 -2.72
C PHE A 18 10.58 6.74 -1.39
N LEU A 19 9.88 5.61 -1.40
CA LEU A 19 9.36 4.96 -0.20
C LEU A 19 10.23 3.73 0.07
N SER A 20 10.90 3.69 1.21
CA SER A 20 11.61 2.49 1.65
C SER A 20 10.65 1.66 2.49
N VAL A 21 10.10 0.61 1.88
CA VAL A 21 9.19 -0.34 2.53
C VAL A 21 10.01 -1.35 3.30
N SER A 22 9.75 -1.47 4.59
CA SER A 22 10.43 -2.43 5.46
C SER A 22 9.56 -3.64 5.81
N ARG A 23 8.23 -3.53 5.64
CA ARG A 23 7.31 -4.61 5.97
C ARG A 23 5.96 -4.43 5.28
N ILE A 24 5.39 -5.51 4.79
CA ILE A 24 4.01 -5.56 4.27
C ILE A 24 3.27 -6.67 5.03
N GLU A 25 2.08 -6.35 5.53
CA GLU A 25 1.23 -7.33 6.22
C GLU A 25 -0.13 -7.40 5.55
N LEU A 26 -0.64 -8.62 5.38
CA LEU A 26 -1.99 -8.90 4.87
C LEU A 26 -2.82 -9.58 5.95
N PHE A 27 -4.05 -9.11 6.12
CA PHE A 27 -5.04 -9.67 7.02
C PHE A 27 -6.30 -10.02 6.23
N VAL A 28 -6.63 -11.31 6.16
CA VAL A 28 -7.89 -11.77 5.55
C VAL A 28 -8.91 -11.96 6.66
N ILE A 29 -9.95 -11.13 6.68
CA ILE A 29 -10.95 -11.11 7.74
C ILE A 29 -12.32 -11.47 7.13
N PRO A 30 -13.06 -12.44 7.68
CA PRO A 30 -14.40 -12.75 7.20
C PRO A 30 -15.30 -11.52 7.30
N ALA A 31 -15.95 -11.18 6.20
CA ALA A 31 -16.93 -10.12 6.17
C ALA A 31 -18.28 -10.69 6.60
N LEU A 32 -18.86 -10.12 7.67
CA LEU A 32 -20.21 -10.43 8.10
C LEU A 32 -21.13 -9.34 7.54
N ALA A 33 -21.64 -9.53 6.32
CA ALA A 33 -22.74 -8.72 5.79
C ALA A 33 -24.01 -9.55 5.65
N VAL A 34 -25.16 -8.88 5.70
CA VAL A 34 -26.50 -9.51 5.69
C VAL A 34 -26.88 -9.99 4.28
N ASP A 35 -26.25 -9.41 3.25
CA ASP A 35 -26.59 -9.53 1.83
C ASP A 35 -25.47 -10.12 0.96
N ALA A 36 -24.22 -10.14 1.44
CA ALA A 36 -23.09 -10.75 0.74
C ALA A 36 -22.09 -11.39 1.71
N THR A 37 -21.61 -12.60 1.40
CA THR A 37 -20.53 -13.25 2.13
C THR A 37 -19.21 -13.06 1.38
N GLY A 38 -18.12 -12.96 2.12
CA GLY A 38 -16.81 -12.69 1.54
C GLY A 38 -15.77 -12.40 2.60
N HIS A 39 -14.67 -11.80 2.15
CA HIS A 39 -13.52 -11.47 2.95
C HIS A 39 -13.12 -10.01 2.74
N ARG A 40 -12.75 -9.35 3.83
CA ARG A 40 -12.02 -8.08 3.84
C ARG A 40 -10.53 -8.40 3.90
N VAL A 41 -9.81 -8.02 2.86
CA VAL A 41 -8.36 -8.09 2.80
C VAL A 41 -7.83 -6.73 3.18
N CYS A 42 -7.23 -6.62 4.36
CA CYS A 42 -6.56 -5.41 4.82
C CYS A 42 -5.07 -5.53 4.57
N LEU A 43 -4.46 -4.50 3.99
CA LEU A 43 -3.01 -4.39 3.83
C LEU A 43 -2.47 -3.30 4.76
N ARG A 44 -1.40 -3.63 5.48
CA ARG A 44 -0.59 -2.67 6.22
C ARG A 44 0.77 -2.57 5.58
N LEU A 45 1.19 -1.34 5.33
CA LEU A 45 2.49 -1.01 4.78
C LEU A 45 3.32 -0.31 5.86
N THR A 46 4.50 -0.81 6.19
CA THR A 46 5.45 -0.12 7.06
C THR A 46 6.62 0.37 6.22
N SER A 47 6.96 1.65 6.37
CA SER A 47 8.03 2.29 5.61
C SER A 47 8.83 3.26 6.47
N ASN A 48 9.93 3.77 5.90
CA ASN A 48 10.70 4.88 6.46
C ASN A 48 9.91 6.19 6.65
N GLN A 49 8.76 6.35 5.98
CA GLN A 49 7.91 7.54 6.08
C GLN A 49 6.68 7.34 6.98
N GLY A 50 6.46 6.13 7.50
CA GLY A 50 5.33 5.82 8.40
C GLY A 50 4.59 4.56 8.01
N ILE A 51 3.34 4.46 8.48
CA ILE A 51 2.46 3.29 8.30
C ILE A 51 1.27 3.66 7.41
N GLY A 52 1.03 2.82 6.41
CA GLY A 52 -0.07 2.92 5.45
C GLY A 52 -1.07 1.80 5.63
N TRP A 53 -2.34 2.10 5.38
CA TRP A 53 -3.40 1.11 5.40
C TRP A 53 -4.23 1.19 4.14
N SER A 54 -4.68 0.04 3.67
CA SER A 54 -5.67 -0.06 2.60
C SER A 54 -6.51 -1.32 2.79
N GLU A 55 -7.67 -1.35 2.13
CA GLU A 55 -8.62 -2.43 2.24
C GLU A 55 -9.28 -2.74 0.90
N LEU A 56 -9.53 -4.03 0.70
CA LEU A 56 -10.15 -4.63 -0.47
C LEU A 56 -11.23 -5.62 0.03
N PHE A 57 -12.41 -5.61 -0.59
CA PHE A 57 -13.43 -6.64 -0.37
C PHE A 57 -13.39 -7.68 -1.50
N ALA A 58 -13.36 -8.96 -1.15
CA ALA A 58 -13.42 -10.09 -2.07
C ALA A 58 -14.65 -10.96 -1.72
N SER A 59 -15.57 -11.12 -2.68
CA SER A 59 -16.78 -11.93 -2.49
C SER A 59 -16.46 -13.42 -2.53
N ASP A 60 -17.19 -14.27 -1.78
CA ASP A 60 -17.02 -15.73 -1.88
C ASP A 60 -17.43 -16.29 -3.25
N THR A 61 -18.19 -15.53 -4.03
CA THR A 61 -18.54 -15.88 -5.41
C THR A 61 -17.39 -15.68 -6.40
N GLU A 62 -16.32 -15.02 -5.95
CA GLU A 62 -15.11 -14.78 -6.72
C GLU A 62 -14.02 -15.75 -6.19
N ASP A 63 -13.40 -16.57 -7.05
CA ASP A 63 -12.31 -17.51 -6.69
C ASP A 63 -10.96 -16.81 -6.37
N THR A 64 -11.01 -15.63 -5.73
CA THR A 64 -10.08 -14.53 -6.03
C THR A 64 -9.11 -14.15 -4.92
N ILE A 65 -8.83 -15.03 -3.96
CA ILE A 65 -7.78 -14.77 -2.97
C ILE A 65 -6.69 -15.83 -3.08
N ASP A 66 -5.76 -15.59 -3.99
CA ASP A 66 -4.51 -16.36 -4.09
C ASP A 66 -3.43 -15.65 -3.28
N LEU A 67 -3.34 -16.00 -2.00
CA LEU A 67 -2.37 -15.40 -1.08
C LEU A 67 -0.92 -15.69 -1.47
N ASP A 68 -0.64 -16.83 -2.09
CA ASP A 68 0.72 -17.20 -2.48
C ASP A 68 1.19 -16.26 -3.60
N ARG A 69 0.38 -16.12 -4.66
CA ARG A 69 0.66 -15.20 -5.77
C ARG A 69 0.76 -13.74 -5.30
N TRP A 70 -0.15 -13.30 -4.42
CA TRP A 70 -0.13 -11.95 -3.88
C TRP A 70 1.11 -11.71 -3.01
N SER A 71 1.54 -12.71 -2.25
CA SER A 71 2.74 -12.61 -1.42
C SER A 71 3.99 -12.42 -2.27
N ASP A 72 4.15 -13.23 -3.33
CA ASP A 72 5.28 -13.10 -4.26
C ASP A 72 5.34 -11.72 -4.91
N LEU A 73 4.19 -11.21 -5.35
CA LEU A 73 4.11 -9.88 -5.97
C LEU A 73 4.39 -8.77 -4.96
N LEU A 74 3.83 -8.85 -3.75
CA LEU A 74 4.05 -7.85 -2.71
C LEU A 74 5.50 -7.83 -2.21
N GLN A 75 6.15 -9.00 -2.11
CA GLN A 75 7.55 -9.11 -1.73
C GLN A 75 8.45 -8.30 -2.67
N SER A 76 8.08 -8.16 -3.95
CA SER A 76 8.82 -7.33 -4.91
C SER A 76 8.85 -5.83 -4.58
N PHE A 77 7.92 -5.36 -3.73
CA PHE A 77 7.88 -3.97 -3.26
C PHE A 77 8.61 -3.76 -1.93
N ILE A 78 9.20 -4.80 -1.31
CA ILE A 78 10.07 -4.63 -0.15
C ILE A 78 11.38 -3.95 -0.58
N GLY A 79 11.82 -2.96 0.19
CA GLY A 79 12.99 -2.13 -0.13
C GLY A 79 12.62 -0.77 -0.70
N SER A 80 13.50 -0.18 -1.51
CA SER A 80 13.30 1.18 -2.05
C SER A 80 12.42 1.16 -3.28
N VAL A 81 11.20 1.67 -3.15
CA VAL A 81 10.22 1.79 -4.24
C VAL A 81 10.21 3.24 -4.73
N PRO A 82 10.47 3.48 -6.03
CA PRO A 82 10.30 4.81 -6.61
C PRO A 82 8.81 5.16 -6.64
N LEU A 83 8.42 6.26 -6.01
CA LEU A 83 7.08 6.82 -6.12
C LEU A 83 7.03 7.67 -7.40
N ALA A 84 7.15 7.02 -8.56
CA ALA A 84 6.49 7.59 -9.74
C ALA A 84 5.01 7.78 -9.36
N PRO A 85 4.26 8.77 -9.89
CA PRO A 85 2.91 8.99 -9.43
C PRO A 85 2.13 7.69 -9.68
N LEU A 86 1.79 6.99 -8.60
CA LEU A 86 1.14 5.67 -8.63
C LEU A 86 -0.18 5.73 -9.44
N ASP A 87 -0.70 6.94 -9.65
CA ASP A 87 -1.83 7.30 -10.50
C ASP A 87 -1.60 7.09 -12.01
N HIS A 88 -0.35 6.99 -12.49
CA HIS A 88 -0.07 6.76 -13.92
C HIS A 88 -0.21 5.31 -14.35
N PHE A 89 -0.20 4.38 -13.39
CA PHE A 89 -0.38 2.98 -13.70
C PHE A 89 -1.87 2.65 -13.64
N GLN A 90 -2.50 2.64 -14.81
CA GLN A 90 -3.83 2.03 -14.97
C GLN A 90 -3.68 0.52 -14.85
N TYR A 91 -3.75 0.03 -13.62
CA TYR A 91 -3.83 -1.40 -13.37
C TYR A 91 -5.23 -1.89 -13.74
N ASP A 92 -5.31 -3.05 -14.40
CA ASP A 92 -6.59 -3.68 -14.68
C ASP A 92 -7.18 -4.18 -13.36
N LYS A 93 -8.19 -3.46 -12.85
CA LYS A 93 -8.88 -3.80 -11.59
C LYS A 93 -9.70 -5.08 -11.68
N THR A 94 -9.90 -5.60 -12.90
CA THR A 94 -10.55 -6.90 -13.12
C THR A 94 -9.56 -8.06 -13.01
N ASP A 95 -8.26 -7.78 -13.10
CA ASP A 95 -7.19 -8.75 -12.88
C ASP A 95 -6.77 -8.80 -11.39
N GLN A 96 -6.37 -9.99 -10.96
CA GLN A 96 -5.95 -10.28 -9.60
C GLN A 96 -4.73 -9.44 -9.19
N ASP A 97 -3.74 -9.37 -10.08
CA ASP A 97 -2.51 -8.61 -9.83
C ASP A 97 -2.81 -7.11 -9.77
N GLY A 98 -3.73 -6.63 -10.61
CA GLY A 98 -4.12 -5.22 -10.58
C GLY A 98 -4.78 -4.80 -9.28
N ARG A 99 -5.63 -5.65 -8.69
CA ARG A 99 -6.29 -5.38 -7.39
C ARG A 99 -5.29 -5.29 -6.24
N ILE A 100 -4.33 -6.21 -6.17
CA ILE A 100 -3.33 -6.21 -5.09
C ILE A 100 -2.32 -5.06 -5.25
N ILE A 101 -1.98 -4.68 -6.48
CA ILE A 101 -1.14 -3.50 -6.73
C ILE A 101 -1.89 -2.22 -6.36
N GLU A 102 -3.19 -2.12 -6.68
CA GLU A 102 -4.01 -0.99 -6.23
C GLU A 102 -4.10 -0.92 -4.70
N LEU A 103 -4.22 -2.08 -4.03
CA LEU A 103 -4.19 -2.17 -2.58
C LEU A 103 -2.87 -1.63 -2.02
N PHE A 104 -1.73 -2.04 -2.57
CA PHE A 104 -0.41 -1.50 -2.20
C PHE A 104 -0.31 0.00 -2.46
N ALA A 105 -0.69 0.44 -3.66
CA ALA A 105 -0.60 1.84 -4.08
C ALA A 105 -1.43 2.75 -3.16
N THR A 106 -2.63 2.33 -2.77
CA THR A 106 -3.49 3.06 -1.85
C THR A 106 -2.85 3.18 -0.46
N ALA A 107 -2.22 2.11 0.05
CA ALA A 107 -1.51 2.17 1.32
C ALA A 107 -0.29 3.09 1.25
N ALA A 108 0.47 3.07 0.15
CA ALA A 108 1.58 3.99 -0.07
C ALA A 108 1.11 5.45 -0.14
N GLN A 109 0.01 5.73 -0.85
CA GLN A 109 -0.60 7.05 -0.88
C GLN A 109 -1.09 7.51 0.50
N HIS A 110 -1.64 6.60 1.31
CA HIS A 110 -2.01 6.89 2.70
C HIS A 110 -0.81 7.36 3.53
N ILE A 111 0.37 6.74 3.36
CA ILE A 111 1.60 7.18 4.05
C ILE A 111 1.98 8.60 3.62
N LEU A 112 1.94 8.87 2.32
CA LEU A 112 2.31 10.18 1.78
C LEU A 112 1.36 11.28 2.25
N ALA A 113 0.05 11.00 2.29
CA ALA A 113 -0.97 11.93 2.76
C ALA A 113 -0.89 12.18 4.28
N ASN A 114 -0.55 11.16 5.08
CA ASN A 114 -0.60 11.20 6.54
C ASN A 114 0.77 11.20 7.23
N SER A 115 1.84 11.55 6.50
CA SER A 115 3.23 11.54 7.02
C SER A 115 3.43 12.39 8.29
N ALA A 116 2.53 13.35 8.57
CA ALA A 116 2.58 14.22 9.74
C ALA A 116 1.91 13.67 11.02
N ASP A 117 1.01 12.67 10.93
CA ASP A 117 0.07 12.32 12.01
C ASP A 117 0.22 10.87 12.57
N SER A 118 1.38 10.24 12.38
CA SER A 118 1.59 8.83 12.75
C SER A 118 1.75 8.59 14.27
N SER A 119 0.65 8.59 15.03
CA SER A 119 0.68 8.11 16.42
C SER A 119 0.85 6.58 16.46
N THR A 120 2.06 6.09 16.78
CA THR A 120 2.45 4.67 16.81
C THR A 120 1.57 3.80 17.73
N TYR A 121 0.94 4.38 18.75
CA TYR A 121 0.13 3.64 19.71
C TYR A 121 -1.21 3.18 19.12
N LYS A 122 -1.88 4.01 18.31
CA LYS A 122 -3.16 3.67 17.68
C LYS A 122 -2.99 2.55 16.64
N THR A 123 -1.91 2.62 15.88
CA THR A 123 -1.60 1.63 14.82
C THR A 123 -1.31 0.24 15.38
N ASN A 124 -0.65 0.14 16.55
CA ASN A 124 -0.39 -1.16 17.19
C ASN A 124 -1.66 -1.81 17.77
N LEU A 125 -2.61 -1.01 18.27
CA LEU A 125 -3.89 -1.53 18.77
C LEU A 125 -4.74 -2.07 17.61
N GLU A 126 -4.80 -1.35 16.49
CA GLU A 126 -5.47 -1.77 15.26
C GLU A 126 -4.88 -3.08 14.72
N GLU A 127 -3.55 -3.23 14.69
CA GLU A 127 -2.87 -4.48 14.31
C GLU A 127 -3.35 -5.67 15.16
N SER A 128 -3.35 -5.52 16.49
CA SER A 128 -3.73 -6.61 17.40
C SER A 128 -5.16 -7.10 17.18
N VAL A 129 -6.08 -6.17 16.89
CA VAL A 129 -7.49 -6.48 16.65
C VAL A 129 -7.67 -7.14 15.28
N LEU A 130 -7.00 -6.65 14.24
CA LEU A 130 -7.07 -7.22 12.90
C LEU A 130 -6.50 -8.64 12.88
N ARG A 131 -5.35 -8.86 13.52
CA ARG A 131 -4.74 -10.18 13.64
C ARG A 131 -5.60 -11.18 14.42
N GLN A 132 -6.32 -10.73 15.45
CA GLN A 132 -7.24 -11.61 16.18
C GLN A 132 -8.46 -12.01 15.35
N ARG A 133 -8.88 -11.17 14.41
CA ARG A 133 -10.06 -11.38 13.57
C ARG A 133 -9.75 -12.05 12.22
N SER A 134 -8.48 -12.11 11.84
CA SER A 134 -8.08 -12.67 10.56
C SER A 134 -8.14 -14.19 10.56
N VAL A 135 -8.73 -14.76 9.50
CA VAL A 135 -8.65 -16.20 9.20
C VAL A 135 -7.35 -16.57 8.50
N SER A 136 -6.67 -15.60 7.87
CA SER A 136 -5.33 -15.76 7.33
C SER A 136 -4.52 -14.48 7.51
N TYR A 137 -3.23 -14.63 7.79
CA TYR A 137 -2.29 -13.56 8.04
C TYR A 137 -0.96 -13.85 7.35
N VAL A 138 -0.46 -12.87 6.61
CA VAL A 138 0.86 -12.92 5.97
C VAL A 138 1.67 -11.71 6.40
N SER A 139 2.95 -11.92 6.71
CA SER A 139 3.93 -10.87 6.97
C SER A 139 5.11 -11.07 6.04
N LEU A 140 5.47 -10.02 5.31
CA LEU A 140 6.55 -9.97 4.34
C LEU A 140 7.57 -8.93 4.80
N ASP A 141 8.83 -9.35 4.92
CA ASP A 141 9.94 -8.57 5.46
C ASP A 141 11.15 -8.66 4.51
#